data_AF-A0A4Q6EVC2-F1
#
_entry.id   AF-A0A4Q6EVC2-F1
#
_cell.length_a   1.000
_cell.length_b   1.000
_cell.length_c   1.000
_cell.angle_alpha   90.00
_cell.angle_beta   90.00
_cell.angle_gamma   90.00
#
_symmetry.space_group_name_H-M   'P 1'
#
loop_
_entity.id
_entity.type
_entity.pdbx_description
1 polymer ?
#
loop_
_entity_poly.entity_id
_entity_poly.type
_entity_poly.pdbx_seq_one_letter_code
_entity_poly.pdbx_strand_id
1 'polypeptide(L)'
;MLLRKSIPLLGLAALLSSNPASAYSRAEFGEAVDNLEQQVAKLSAQGSASCPSEHKKLNSVSSLKMSLYYGYEDYEEATADGVHSAAMIYALKAPCPPSVQACGFRQVAKTANMTRLAKKVGGRSVTLSIYHTSLTNDNAANTGELKAKQDARGAAMRAQFNSDLINNDVVFYAGHSRYGSGLGFDSPNMANDVGNFLFRFPLRPMADALRTRPSRLKVLGLFACKANSHYRAVVEGANPYTNLILSHDDIDPNEGEQQQLGAINAILANKCNAEFQDSLIGASTPGREVMEYIRRPE
;
A
#
# COMPACT_ATOMS: atom_id res chain seq x y z
N MET A 1 -6.33 -36.61 7.60
CA MET A 1 -7.32 -36.02 8.53
C MET A 1 -6.58 -35.05 9.44
N LEU A 2 -6.41 -33.80 8.99
CA LEU A 2 -5.66 -32.75 9.70
C LEU A 2 -6.64 -31.89 10.48
N LEU A 3 -6.63 -32.02 11.81
CA LEU A 3 -7.41 -31.21 12.74
C LEU A 3 -6.91 -29.75 12.68
N ARG A 4 -7.68 -28.87 12.04
CA ARG A 4 -7.54 -27.42 12.17
C ARG A 4 -7.82 -27.04 13.62
N LYS A 5 -6.79 -26.62 14.36
CA LYS A 5 -6.95 -25.99 15.68
C LYS A 5 -7.45 -24.56 15.45
N SER A 6 -8.75 -24.35 15.65
CA SER A 6 -9.34 -23.02 15.77
C SER A 6 -8.73 -22.30 16.96
N ILE A 7 -8.05 -21.17 16.72
CA ILE A 7 -7.57 -20.28 17.77
C ILE A 7 -8.80 -19.51 18.29
N PRO A 8 -9.11 -19.52 19.60
CA PRO A 8 -10.31 -18.87 20.11
C PRO A 8 -10.12 -17.35 20.12
N LEU A 9 -10.97 -16.65 19.35
CA LEU A 9 -11.05 -15.19 19.22
C LEU A 9 -11.68 -14.49 20.45
N LEU A 10 -11.66 -15.12 21.63
CA LEU A 10 -12.57 -14.81 22.74
C LEU A 10 -12.03 -13.83 23.80
N GLY A 11 -10.92 -13.14 23.54
CA GLY A 11 -10.22 -12.32 24.55
C GLY A 11 -10.44 -10.81 24.53
N LEU A 12 -11.28 -10.25 23.64
CA LEU A 12 -11.34 -8.79 23.42
C LEU A 12 -12.74 -8.15 23.53
N ALA A 13 -13.71 -8.84 24.14
CA ALA A 13 -15.12 -8.44 24.05
C ALA A 13 -15.71 -7.69 25.25
N ALA A 14 -15.03 -7.56 26.39
CA ALA A 14 -15.66 -7.01 27.59
C ALA A 14 -14.94 -5.75 28.09
N LEU A 15 -15.49 -4.58 27.71
CA LEU A 15 -15.45 -3.25 28.40
C LEU A 15 -15.33 -2.09 27.40
N LEU A 16 -16.34 -1.79 26.55
CA LEU A 16 -16.36 -0.51 25.84
C LEU A 16 -17.79 -0.03 25.59
N SER A 17 -18.05 1.21 25.98
CA SER A 17 -19.15 2.06 25.53
C SER A 17 -19.37 1.93 24.03
N SER A 18 -20.62 1.76 23.61
CA SER A 18 -21.05 1.60 22.22
C SER A 18 -20.85 2.89 21.41
N ASN A 19 -19.60 3.21 21.05
CA ASN A 19 -19.34 4.18 20.01
C ASN A 19 -19.47 3.47 18.66
N PRO A 20 -20.46 3.78 17.80
CA PRO A 20 -20.70 3.08 16.53
C PRO A 20 -19.46 3.06 15.63
N ALA A 21 -18.63 4.11 15.64
CA ALA A 21 -17.36 4.15 14.92
C ALA A 21 -16.39 3.02 15.33
N SER A 22 -16.39 2.62 16.60
CA SER A 22 -15.55 1.52 17.11
C SER A 22 -16.06 0.12 16.74
N ALA A 23 -17.37 -0.02 16.52
CA ALA A 23 -17.96 -1.28 16.06
C ALA A 23 -17.72 -1.47 14.56
N TYR A 24 -17.94 -0.43 13.77
CA TYR A 24 -17.63 -0.39 12.33
C TYR A 24 -16.17 -0.77 12.08
N SER A 25 -15.25 -0.08 12.76
CA SER A 25 -13.80 -0.33 12.63
C SER A 25 -13.39 -1.78 12.95
N ARG A 26 -14.14 -2.49 13.82
CA ARG A 26 -13.83 -3.89 14.16
C ARG A 26 -14.31 -4.87 13.10
N ALA A 27 -15.50 -4.66 12.56
CA ALA A 27 -16.03 -5.49 11.49
C ALA A 27 -15.18 -5.35 10.22
N GLU A 28 -14.88 -4.10 9.85
CA GLU A 28 -14.03 -3.77 8.71
C GLU A 28 -12.61 -4.31 8.87
N PHE A 29 -12.01 -4.23 10.08
CA PHE A 29 -10.72 -4.86 10.35
C PHE A 29 -10.77 -6.38 10.12
N GLY A 30 -11.83 -7.04 10.59
CA GLY A 30 -12.00 -8.49 10.41
C GLY A 30 -12.10 -8.87 8.93
N GLU A 31 -12.91 -8.13 8.16
CA GLU A 31 -13.06 -8.33 6.73
C GLU A 31 -11.74 -8.11 5.97
N ALA A 32 -11.01 -7.02 6.27
CA ALA A 32 -9.72 -6.74 5.67
C ALA A 32 -8.69 -7.84 5.97
N VAL A 33 -8.68 -8.37 7.21
CA VAL A 33 -7.83 -9.51 7.59
C VAL A 33 -8.21 -10.77 6.81
N ASP A 34 -9.50 -11.12 6.75
CA ASP A 34 -9.98 -12.30 6.02
C ASP A 34 -9.61 -12.22 4.53
N ASN A 35 -9.74 -11.03 3.93
CA ASN A 35 -9.34 -10.78 2.54
C ASN A 35 -7.83 -10.98 2.33
N LEU A 36 -6.99 -10.49 3.25
CA LEU A 36 -5.54 -10.68 3.17
C LEU A 36 -5.13 -12.14 3.39
N GLU A 37 -5.81 -12.87 4.28
CA GLU A 37 -5.58 -14.30 4.51
C GLU A 37 -5.92 -15.14 3.27
N GLN A 38 -7.01 -14.83 2.58
CA GLN A 38 -7.34 -15.45 1.29
C GLN A 38 -6.25 -15.20 0.25
N GLN A 39 -5.70 -13.99 0.21
CA GLN A 39 -4.59 -13.68 -0.68
C GLN A 39 -3.32 -14.44 -0.30
N VAL A 40 -2.99 -14.57 0.99
CA VAL A 40 -1.87 -15.42 1.43
C VAL A 40 -2.06 -16.87 0.99
N ALA A 41 -3.28 -17.41 1.11
CA ALA A 41 -3.59 -18.77 0.68
C ALA A 41 -3.40 -18.93 -0.85
N LYS A 42 -3.89 -17.97 -1.64
CA LYS A 42 -3.68 -17.92 -3.09
C LYS A 42 -2.18 -17.88 -3.43
N LEU A 43 -1.43 -16.94 -2.86
CA LEU A 43 0.00 -16.79 -3.09
C LEU A 43 0.78 -18.04 -2.70
N SER A 44 0.34 -18.75 -1.66
CA SER A 44 0.96 -20.00 -1.23
C SER A 44 0.82 -21.13 -2.25
N ALA A 45 -0.27 -21.11 -3.03
CA ALA A 45 -0.56 -22.08 -4.08
C ALA A 45 0.10 -21.74 -5.43
N GLN A 46 0.63 -20.52 -5.59
CA GLN A 46 1.35 -20.13 -6.81
C GLN A 46 2.71 -20.81 -6.92
N GLY A 47 3.20 -20.95 -8.15
CA GLY A 47 4.54 -21.44 -8.43
C GLY A 47 5.65 -20.61 -7.75
N SER A 48 6.76 -21.28 -7.47
CA SER A 48 7.96 -20.72 -6.84
C SER A 48 9.02 -20.24 -7.85
N ALA A 49 8.65 -20.07 -9.12
CA ALA A 49 9.55 -19.59 -10.16
C ALA A 49 10.14 -18.23 -9.76
N SER A 50 11.46 -18.16 -9.79
CA SER A 50 12.23 -16.99 -9.40
C SER A 50 13.19 -16.64 -10.53
N CYS A 51 13.21 -15.37 -10.95
CA CYS A 51 14.08 -14.88 -12.00
C CYS A 51 14.90 -13.69 -11.49
N PRO A 52 15.94 -13.91 -10.66
CA PRO A 52 16.74 -12.83 -10.11
C PRO A 52 17.39 -11.94 -11.18
N SER A 53 17.67 -12.51 -12.35
CA SER A 53 18.23 -11.82 -13.52
C SER A 53 17.25 -10.83 -14.18
N GLU A 54 15.95 -10.95 -13.95
CA GLU A 54 14.94 -10.01 -14.43
C GLU A 54 14.83 -8.76 -13.54
N HIS A 55 15.36 -8.84 -12.32
CA HIS A 55 15.28 -7.81 -11.27
C HIS A 55 16.65 -7.47 -10.68
N LYS A 56 17.72 -7.42 -11.49
CA LYS A 56 19.11 -7.22 -11.01
C LYS A 56 19.25 -5.97 -10.17
N LYS A 57 18.63 -4.85 -10.57
CA LYS A 57 18.68 -3.59 -9.79
C LYS A 57 18.12 -3.77 -8.37
N LEU A 58 16.96 -4.42 -8.24
CA LEU A 58 16.35 -4.73 -6.93
C LEU A 58 17.16 -5.76 -6.13
N ASN A 59 17.80 -6.72 -6.80
CA ASN A 59 18.54 -7.80 -6.15
C ASN A 59 19.97 -7.41 -5.76
N SER A 60 20.52 -6.36 -6.37
CA SER A 60 21.86 -5.86 -6.07
C SER A 60 21.98 -5.14 -4.72
N VAL A 61 20.85 -4.74 -4.10
CA VAL A 61 20.89 -4.02 -2.82
C VAL A 61 20.95 -4.98 -1.63
N SER A 62 21.91 -4.76 -0.73
CA SER A 62 22.04 -5.53 0.52
C SER A 62 20.98 -5.16 1.57
N SER A 63 20.38 -3.97 1.43
CA SER A 63 19.26 -3.50 2.23
C SER A 63 18.18 -2.94 1.32
N LEU A 64 17.00 -3.58 1.33
CA LEU A 64 15.82 -3.15 0.61
C LEU A 64 14.96 -2.27 1.53
N LYS A 65 14.75 -1.01 1.12
CA LYS A 65 13.86 -0.07 1.81
C LYS A 65 12.56 0.08 1.04
N MET A 66 11.46 -0.22 1.72
CA MET A 66 10.11 -0.14 1.19
C MET A 66 9.29 0.82 2.04
N SER A 67 8.39 1.57 1.40
CA SER A 67 7.32 2.27 2.10
C SER A 67 5.98 1.99 1.46
N LEU A 68 4.96 1.91 2.31
CA LEU A 68 3.57 1.77 1.92
C LEU A 68 2.75 2.90 2.57
N TYR A 69 1.96 3.59 1.76
CA TYR A 69 1.15 4.72 2.17
C TYR A 69 -0.32 4.45 1.91
N TYR A 70 -1.13 4.51 2.94
CA TYR A 70 -2.58 4.59 2.84
C TYR A 70 -3.00 6.07 2.87
N GLY A 71 -3.55 6.55 1.77
CA GLY A 71 -4.12 7.89 1.64
C GLY A 71 -5.35 8.08 2.52
N TYR A 72 -5.78 9.32 2.69
CA TYR A 72 -7.03 9.65 3.35
C TYR A 72 -8.20 9.05 2.56
N GLU A 73 -8.82 8.03 3.13
CA GLU A 73 -9.85 7.23 2.49
C GLU A 73 -11.20 7.57 3.11
N ASP A 74 -11.84 8.61 2.59
CA ASP A 74 -13.18 9.03 2.97
C ASP A 74 -14.23 8.19 2.25
N TYR A 75 -15.06 7.50 3.04
CA TYR A 75 -16.31 6.90 2.60
C TYR A 75 -17.42 7.37 3.54
N GLU A 76 -18.29 8.25 3.03
CA GLU A 76 -19.40 8.85 3.78
C GLU A 76 -18.94 9.49 5.10
N GLU A 77 -19.27 8.86 6.24
CA GLU A 77 -19.00 9.35 7.59
C GLU A 77 -17.73 8.76 8.22
N ALA A 78 -17.07 7.80 7.56
CA ALA A 78 -15.93 7.08 8.10
C ALA A 78 -14.65 7.27 7.26
N THR A 79 -13.52 7.02 7.90
CA THR A 79 -12.25 6.81 7.21
C THR A 79 -11.64 5.45 7.55
N ALA A 80 -11.23 4.71 6.53
CA ALA A 80 -10.83 3.31 6.63
C ALA A 80 -9.31 3.07 6.56
N ASP A 81 -8.53 4.06 6.15
CA ASP A 81 -7.09 3.91 5.88
C ASP A 81 -6.28 3.43 7.11
N GLY A 82 -6.69 3.85 8.30
CA GLY A 82 -6.12 3.35 9.56
C GLY A 82 -6.41 1.86 9.79
N VAL A 83 -7.62 1.41 9.48
CA VAL A 83 -8.07 0.01 9.62
C VAL A 83 -7.34 -0.90 8.63
N HIS A 84 -7.33 -0.53 7.36
CA HIS A 84 -6.62 -1.22 6.29
C HIS A 84 -5.11 -1.34 6.58
N SER A 85 -4.47 -0.22 6.98
CA SER A 85 -3.06 -0.27 7.37
C SER A 85 -2.79 -1.23 8.53
N ALA A 86 -3.70 -1.32 9.52
CA ALA A 86 -3.59 -2.24 10.63
C ALA A 86 -3.76 -3.71 10.20
N ALA A 87 -4.68 -4.00 9.28
CA ALA A 87 -4.90 -5.33 8.73
C ALA A 87 -3.68 -5.80 7.90
N MET A 88 -3.11 -4.93 7.07
CA MET A 88 -1.86 -5.20 6.37
C MET A 88 -0.70 -5.45 7.32
N ILE A 89 -0.54 -4.64 8.38
CA ILE A 89 0.48 -4.88 9.42
C ILE A 89 0.27 -6.26 10.08
N TYR A 90 -0.98 -6.66 10.34
CA TYR A 90 -1.31 -7.97 10.88
C TYR A 90 -0.83 -9.09 9.94
N ALA A 91 -1.22 -9.05 8.66
CA ALA A 91 -0.84 -10.04 7.66
C ALA A 91 0.69 -10.14 7.46
N LEU A 92 1.38 -9.00 7.41
CA LEU A 92 2.84 -8.95 7.23
C LEU A 92 3.60 -9.50 8.44
N LYS A 93 3.03 -9.42 9.66
CA LYS A 93 3.64 -9.95 10.88
C LYS A 93 3.31 -11.43 11.13
N ALA A 94 2.28 -11.97 10.49
CA ALA A 94 1.88 -13.36 10.65
C ALA A 94 3.00 -14.32 10.23
N PRO A 95 3.07 -15.56 10.76
CA PRO A 95 4.02 -16.56 10.29
C PRO A 95 3.87 -16.85 8.80
N CYS A 96 4.98 -17.15 8.12
CA CYS A 96 4.93 -17.44 6.69
C CYS A 96 4.66 -18.91 6.35
N PRO A 97 3.72 -19.17 5.43
CA PRO A 97 3.76 -20.37 4.61
C PRO A 97 5.10 -20.45 3.85
N PRO A 98 5.65 -21.65 3.58
CA PRO A 98 6.97 -21.80 2.95
C PRO A 98 7.16 -21.07 1.61
N SER A 99 6.09 -20.91 0.82
CA SER A 99 6.11 -20.29 -0.51
C SER A 99 5.84 -18.77 -0.50
N VAL A 100 5.56 -18.16 0.66
CA VAL A 100 5.23 -16.73 0.78
C VAL A 100 6.33 -15.97 1.51
N GLN A 101 6.79 -14.87 0.94
CA GLN A 101 7.87 -14.03 1.48
C GLN A 101 7.38 -12.72 2.11
N ALA A 102 6.13 -12.30 1.88
CA ALA A 102 5.57 -11.05 2.38
C ALA A 102 5.29 -11.01 3.90
N CYS A 103 5.23 -12.15 4.56
CA CYS A 103 4.87 -12.29 5.98
C CYS A 103 6.12 -12.42 6.88
N GLY A 104 5.95 -12.68 8.18
CA GLY A 104 7.05 -12.96 9.11
C GLY A 104 7.91 -11.74 9.46
N PHE A 105 7.40 -10.53 9.25
CA PHE A 105 8.06 -9.31 9.68
C PHE A 105 8.00 -9.12 11.20
N ARG A 106 9.01 -8.43 11.75
CA ARG A 106 9.01 -7.95 13.14
C ARG A 106 8.83 -6.45 13.18
N GLN A 107 8.02 -5.95 14.10
CA GLN A 107 7.87 -4.52 14.34
C GLN A 107 9.11 -3.98 15.05
N VAL A 108 9.72 -2.93 14.49
CA VAL A 108 10.94 -2.31 15.01
C VAL A 108 10.75 -0.85 15.41
N ALA A 109 9.70 -0.18 14.92
CA ALA A 109 9.28 1.14 15.39
C ALA A 109 7.78 1.33 15.20
N LYS A 110 7.18 2.20 16.01
CA LYS A 110 5.78 2.62 15.89
C LYS A 110 5.63 4.07 16.35
N THR A 111 4.84 4.83 15.60
CA THR A 111 4.37 6.17 15.94
C THR A 111 2.85 6.20 15.84
N ALA A 112 2.22 7.37 15.96
CA ALA A 112 0.77 7.50 15.82
C ALA A 112 0.24 7.13 14.42
N ASN A 113 1.05 7.31 13.37
CA ASN A 113 0.62 7.18 11.97
C ASN A 113 1.53 6.30 11.11
N MET A 114 2.54 5.67 11.72
CA MET A 114 3.51 4.84 11.04
C MET A 114 3.91 3.64 11.88
N THR A 115 3.99 2.48 11.25
CA THR A 115 4.61 1.27 11.80
C THR A 115 5.75 0.85 10.90
N ARG A 116 6.93 0.61 11.48
CA ARG A 116 8.09 0.09 10.76
C ARG A 116 8.29 -1.38 11.09
N LEU A 117 8.40 -2.15 10.03
CA LEU A 117 8.59 -3.59 10.03
C LEU A 117 9.98 -3.92 9.45
N ALA A 118 10.62 -4.97 9.96
CA ALA A 118 11.88 -5.48 9.43
C ALA A 118 11.93 -7.01 9.43
N LYS A 119 12.62 -7.57 8.42
CA LYS A 119 12.98 -8.99 8.36
C LYS A 119 14.24 -9.20 7.52
N LYS A 120 14.73 -10.44 7.48
CA LYS A 120 15.71 -10.88 6.49
C LYS A 120 15.05 -11.81 5.47
N VAL A 121 15.42 -11.68 4.20
CA VAL A 121 15.00 -12.55 3.10
C VAL A 121 16.23 -12.89 2.28
N GLY A 122 16.61 -14.16 2.17
CA GLY A 122 17.80 -14.58 1.40
C GLY A 122 19.08 -13.85 1.80
N GLY A 123 19.28 -13.57 3.09
CA GLY A 123 20.43 -12.80 3.60
C GLY A 123 20.32 -11.27 3.47
N ARG A 124 19.39 -10.75 2.67
CA ARG A 124 19.11 -9.32 2.51
C ARG A 124 18.26 -8.78 3.65
N SER A 125 18.60 -7.59 4.17
CA SER A 125 17.77 -6.89 5.16
C SER A 125 16.65 -6.14 4.46
N VAL A 126 15.41 -6.33 4.91
CA VAL A 126 14.22 -5.65 4.37
C VAL A 126 13.62 -4.79 5.48
N THR A 127 13.40 -3.51 5.18
CA THR A 127 12.64 -2.60 6.05
C THR A 127 11.43 -2.09 5.29
N LEU A 128 10.25 -2.19 5.90
CA LEU A 128 8.99 -1.71 5.35
C LEU A 128 8.35 -0.73 6.34
N SER A 129 8.20 0.52 5.94
CA SER A 129 7.47 1.53 6.72
C SER A 129 6.05 1.66 6.17
N ILE A 130 5.04 1.49 7.02
CA ILE A 130 3.63 1.53 6.63
C ILE A 130 3.01 2.74 7.30
N TYR A 131 2.39 3.60 6.50
CA TYR A 131 1.83 4.88 6.91
C TYR A 131 0.33 4.92 6.65
N HIS A 132 -0.42 5.63 7.50
CA HIS A 132 -1.83 5.97 7.25
C HIS A 132 -2.10 7.43 7.63
N THR A 133 -3.10 8.03 7.02
CA THR A 133 -3.26 9.48 6.95
C THR A 133 -4.30 10.04 7.91
N SER A 134 -5.38 9.33 8.20
CA SER A 134 -6.44 9.79 9.11
C SER A 134 -6.00 9.87 10.57
N LEU A 135 -6.48 10.91 11.28
CA LEU A 135 -6.29 11.06 12.72
C LEU A 135 -7.19 10.12 13.52
N THR A 136 -8.44 9.99 13.10
CA THR A 136 -9.45 9.10 13.68
C THR A 136 -10.19 8.38 12.54
N ASN A 137 -11.04 7.40 12.84
CA ASN A 137 -11.90 6.75 11.85
C ASN A 137 -13.21 7.53 11.59
N ASP A 138 -13.39 8.69 12.22
CA ASP A 138 -14.57 9.55 12.09
C ASP A 138 -14.25 10.70 11.12
N ASN A 139 -14.84 10.64 9.92
CA ASN A 139 -14.59 11.63 8.88
C ASN A 139 -15.11 13.02 9.28
N ALA A 140 -16.22 13.09 10.00
CA ALA A 140 -16.79 14.36 10.46
C ALA A 140 -15.87 15.03 11.48
N ALA A 141 -15.27 14.26 12.40
CA ALA A 141 -14.27 14.77 13.33
C ALA A 141 -13.01 15.27 12.58
N ASN A 142 -12.50 14.48 11.63
CA ASN A 142 -11.30 14.80 10.86
C ASN A 142 -11.46 16.05 9.96
N THR A 143 -12.65 16.27 9.39
CA THR A 143 -12.95 17.39 8.49
C THR A 143 -13.54 18.61 9.21
N GLY A 144 -14.05 18.43 10.42
CA GLY A 144 -14.58 19.46 11.31
C GLY A 144 -13.59 19.88 12.39
N GLU A 145 -13.80 19.42 13.62
CA GLU A 145 -13.05 19.85 14.81
C GLU A 145 -11.53 19.65 14.66
N LEU A 146 -11.10 18.55 14.04
CA LEU A 146 -9.69 18.19 13.91
C LEU A 146 -9.05 18.67 12.60
N LYS A 147 -9.76 19.45 11.78
CA LYS A 147 -9.35 19.77 10.41
C LYS A 147 -7.93 20.29 10.30
N ALA A 148 -7.55 21.28 11.10
CA ALA A 148 -6.21 21.87 11.04
C ALA A 148 -5.11 20.84 11.34
N LYS A 149 -5.35 19.91 12.28
CA LYS A 149 -4.42 18.82 12.59
C LYS A 149 -4.39 17.80 11.46
N GLN A 150 -5.54 17.48 10.86
CA GLN A 150 -5.65 16.54 9.76
C GLN A 150 -4.92 17.07 8.52
N ASP A 151 -5.11 18.34 8.18
CA ASP A 151 -4.42 18.99 7.06
C ASP A 151 -2.90 19.01 7.28
N ALA A 152 -2.44 19.33 8.50
CA ALA A 152 -1.02 19.28 8.84
C ALA A 152 -0.45 17.85 8.71
N ARG A 153 -1.21 16.83 9.11
CA ARG A 153 -0.84 15.43 8.95
C ARG A 153 -0.78 15.01 7.47
N GLY A 154 -1.74 15.43 6.66
CA GLY A 154 -1.74 15.20 5.21
C GLY A 154 -0.54 15.83 4.51
N ALA A 155 -0.22 17.08 4.85
CA ALA A 155 0.96 17.77 4.35
C ALA A 155 2.27 17.06 4.74
N ALA A 156 2.40 16.66 6.00
CA ALA A 156 3.57 15.90 6.48
C ALA A 156 3.69 14.54 5.78
N MET A 157 2.58 13.84 5.57
CA MET A 157 2.55 12.56 4.87
C MET A 157 3.01 12.71 3.41
N ARG A 158 2.52 13.74 2.71
CA ARG A 158 2.93 14.03 1.34
C ARG A 158 4.42 14.37 1.24
N ALA A 159 4.93 15.16 2.17
CA ALA A 159 6.36 15.47 2.24
C ALA A 159 7.19 14.20 2.45
N GLN A 160 6.75 13.30 3.36
CA GLN A 160 7.41 12.02 3.61
C GLN A 160 7.34 11.10 2.38
N PHE A 161 6.19 11.01 1.71
CA PHE A 161 6.02 10.25 0.47
C PHE A 161 7.02 10.72 -0.61
N ASN A 162 7.09 12.03 -0.86
CA ASN A 162 8.02 12.59 -1.85
C ASN A 162 9.49 12.35 -1.45
N SER A 163 9.81 12.45 -0.17
CA SER A 163 11.15 12.09 0.33
C SER A 163 11.48 10.61 0.06
N ASP A 164 10.51 9.71 0.25
CA ASP A 164 10.72 8.27 0.04
C ASP A 164 10.86 7.90 -1.44
N LEU A 165 10.27 8.66 -2.37
CA LEU A 165 10.52 8.51 -3.81
C LEU A 165 11.99 8.75 -4.19
N ILE A 166 12.75 9.45 -3.34
CA ILE A 166 14.18 9.67 -3.54
C ILE A 166 14.99 8.59 -2.82
N ASN A 167 14.59 8.29 -1.57
CA ASN A 167 15.41 7.58 -0.60
C ASN A 167 15.12 6.08 -0.46
N ASN A 168 14.01 5.58 -0.99
CA ASN A 168 13.63 4.18 -0.90
C ASN A 168 13.76 3.46 -2.24
N ASP A 169 13.82 2.13 -2.17
CA ASP A 169 13.94 1.27 -3.34
C ASP A 169 12.54 0.94 -3.90
N VAL A 170 11.53 0.85 -3.03
CA VAL A 170 10.13 0.60 -3.38
C VAL A 170 9.21 1.56 -2.63
N VAL A 171 8.27 2.18 -3.32
CA VAL A 171 7.24 3.01 -2.70
C VAL A 171 5.88 2.61 -3.26
N PHE A 172 4.94 2.29 -2.38
CA PHE A 172 3.56 1.99 -2.69
C PHE A 172 2.62 3.05 -2.11
N TYR A 173 1.62 3.43 -2.88
CA TYR A 173 0.51 4.27 -2.46
C TYR A 173 -0.81 3.55 -2.73
N ALA A 174 -1.72 3.56 -1.77
CA ALA A 174 -3.08 3.09 -1.88
C ALA A 174 -4.05 4.17 -1.40
N GLY A 175 -5.16 4.36 -2.12
CA GLY A 175 -6.19 5.33 -1.78
C GLY A 175 -6.73 6.08 -3.00
N HIS A 176 -7.33 7.24 -2.77
CA HIS A 176 -8.00 8.00 -3.83
C HIS A 176 -7.02 8.56 -4.87
N SER A 177 -7.31 8.32 -6.15
CA SER A 177 -6.60 9.00 -7.24
C SER A 177 -7.05 10.44 -7.44
N ARG A 178 -8.22 10.82 -6.89
CA ARG A 178 -8.88 12.12 -7.03
C ARG A 178 -8.91 12.59 -8.50
N TYR A 179 -9.22 11.67 -9.43
CA TYR A 179 -9.23 11.95 -10.88
C TYR A 179 -7.88 12.48 -11.44
N GLY A 180 -6.76 12.13 -10.79
CA GLY A 180 -5.43 12.61 -11.13
C GLY A 180 -5.08 13.99 -10.56
N SER A 181 -5.93 14.56 -9.70
CA SER A 181 -5.68 15.82 -9.01
C SER A 181 -4.71 15.67 -7.81
N GLY A 182 -3.96 14.58 -7.72
CA GLY A 182 -2.99 14.35 -6.65
C GLY A 182 -3.10 12.96 -6.04
N LEU A 183 -2.28 12.72 -5.03
CA LEU A 183 -2.43 11.59 -4.12
C LEU A 183 -3.25 12.09 -2.94
N GLY A 184 -4.38 11.43 -2.64
CA GLY A 184 -5.35 11.86 -1.63
C GLY A 184 -4.81 11.77 -0.19
N PHE A 185 -3.84 12.58 0.19
CA PHE A 185 -3.35 12.68 1.57
C PHE A 185 -4.08 13.76 2.39
N ASP A 186 -4.77 14.69 1.74
CA ASP A 186 -5.53 15.71 2.45
C ASP A 186 -6.96 15.26 2.67
N SER A 187 -7.61 15.91 3.64
CA SER A 187 -9.06 15.86 3.75
C SER A 187 -9.70 16.38 2.45
N PRO A 188 -10.80 15.77 1.97
CA PRO A 188 -11.48 16.18 0.75
C PRO A 188 -11.85 17.68 0.81
N ASN A 189 -11.55 18.41 -0.27
CA ASN A 189 -11.99 19.78 -0.44
C ASN A 189 -12.35 20.00 -1.91
N MET A 190 -13.64 19.96 -2.20
CA MET A 190 -14.19 20.04 -3.58
C MET A 190 -13.69 21.26 -4.36
N ALA A 191 -13.49 22.41 -3.70
CA ALA A 191 -12.98 23.61 -4.35
C ALA A 191 -11.51 23.44 -4.78
N ASN A 192 -10.70 22.77 -3.95
CA ASN A 192 -9.32 22.46 -4.28
C ASN A 192 -9.23 21.36 -5.35
N ASP A 193 -10.09 20.34 -5.29
CA ASP A 193 -10.06 19.21 -6.22
C ASP A 193 -10.34 19.63 -7.67
N VAL A 194 -11.31 20.53 -7.89
CA VAL A 194 -11.60 21.07 -9.24
C VAL A 194 -10.42 21.88 -9.78
N GLY A 195 -9.84 22.77 -8.98
CA GLY A 195 -8.66 23.54 -9.40
C GLY A 195 -7.45 22.64 -9.66
N ASN A 196 -7.20 21.68 -8.77
CA ASN A 196 -6.11 20.72 -8.88
C ASN A 196 -6.24 19.82 -10.11
N PHE A 197 -7.47 19.40 -10.45
CA PHE A 197 -7.76 18.64 -11.65
C PHE A 197 -7.42 19.42 -12.92
N LEU A 198 -7.87 20.69 -13.00
CA LEU A 198 -7.65 21.53 -14.18
C LEU A 198 -6.17 21.82 -14.45
N PHE A 199 -5.37 22.00 -13.40
CA PHE A 199 -3.98 22.44 -13.57
C PHE A 199 -2.92 21.37 -13.33
N ARG A 200 -3.29 20.19 -12.80
CA ARG A 200 -2.35 19.10 -12.41
C ARG A 200 -1.17 19.53 -11.53
N PHE A 201 -1.23 20.73 -10.92
CA PHE A 201 -0.23 21.24 -9.98
C PHE A 201 0.18 20.27 -8.86
N PRO A 202 -0.72 19.48 -8.24
CA PRO A 202 -0.34 18.62 -7.12
C PRO A 202 0.53 17.41 -7.48
N LEU A 203 0.71 17.09 -8.77
CA LEU A 203 1.66 16.06 -9.20
C LEU A 203 3.07 16.60 -9.39
N ARG A 204 3.26 17.93 -9.40
CA ARG A 204 4.56 18.55 -9.59
C ARG A 204 5.57 18.15 -8.50
N PRO A 205 5.25 18.17 -7.20
CA PRO A 205 6.18 17.72 -6.16
C PRO A 205 6.60 16.25 -6.33
N MET A 206 5.67 15.38 -6.75
CA MET A 206 5.97 13.98 -7.05
C MET A 206 6.92 13.88 -8.25
N ALA A 207 6.64 14.60 -9.34
CA ALA A 207 7.49 14.64 -10.53
C ALA A 207 8.89 15.18 -10.21
N ASP A 208 9.00 16.21 -9.38
CA ASP A 208 10.27 16.80 -8.97
C ASP A 208 11.08 15.84 -8.08
N ALA A 209 10.42 15.12 -7.16
CA ALA A 209 11.05 14.05 -6.39
C ALA A 209 11.55 12.91 -7.30
N LEU A 210 10.76 12.48 -8.29
CA LEU A 210 11.14 11.44 -9.23
C LEU A 210 12.31 11.84 -10.14
N ARG A 211 12.42 13.12 -10.52
CA ARG A 211 13.54 13.67 -11.28
C ARG A 211 14.82 13.79 -10.47
N THR A 212 14.71 13.86 -9.14
CA THR A 212 15.87 14.07 -8.27
C THR A 212 16.88 12.93 -8.43
N ARG A 213 18.16 13.29 -8.56
CA ARG A 213 19.28 12.36 -8.72
C ARG A 213 20.35 12.59 -7.64
N PRO A 214 20.99 11.52 -7.13
CA PRO A 214 20.69 10.10 -7.37
C PRO A 214 19.36 9.68 -6.71
N SER A 215 18.56 8.84 -7.40
CA SER A 215 17.36 8.22 -6.81
C SER A 215 17.59 6.73 -6.59
N ARG A 216 17.12 6.22 -5.45
CA ARG A 216 17.13 4.79 -5.13
C ARG A 216 15.94 4.03 -5.71
N LEU A 217 14.89 4.75 -6.12
CA LEU A 217 13.61 4.16 -6.50
C LEU A 217 13.73 3.22 -7.69
N LYS A 218 13.33 1.97 -7.47
CA LYS A 218 13.27 0.92 -8.48
C LYS A 218 11.83 0.58 -8.86
N VAL A 219 10.91 0.62 -7.90
CA VAL A 219 9.48 0.32 -8.11
C VAL A 219 8.59 1.38 -7.47
N LEU A 220 7.64 1.91 -8.24
CA LEU A 220 6.53 2.72 -7.74
C LEU A 220 5.22 2.00 -8.01
N GLY A 221 4.45 1.71 -6.96
CA GLY A 221 3.10 1.14 -7.07
C GLY A 221 2.03 2.15 -6.68
N LEU A 222 1.03 2.33 -7.53
CA LEU A 222 -0.12 3.21 -7.29
C LEU A 222 -1.41 2.38 -7.40
N PHE A 223 -1.94 2.01 -6.24
CA PHE A 223 -3.15 1.21 -6.03
C PHE A 223 -4.33 2.14 -5.77
N ALA A 224 -4.75 2.86 -6.81
CA ALA A 224 -5.77 3.90 -6.78
C ALA A 224 -6.59 3.85 -8.06
N CYS A 225 -7.88 4.18 -8.08
CA CYS A 225 -8.69 4.05 -9.30
C CYS A 225 -8.06 4.71 -10.54
N LYS A 226 -7.95 3.95 -11.64
CA LYS A 226 -7.44 4.40 -12.95
C LYS A 226 -6.05 5.06 -12.90
N ALA A 227 -5.18 4.60 -12.01
CA ALA A 227 -3.84 5.17 -11.79
C ALA A 227 -2.99 5.25 -13.07
N ASN A 228 -3.15 4.28 -13.98
CA ASN A 228 -2.46 4.26 -15.27
C ASN A 228 -2.76 5.53 -16.08
N SER A 229 -4.04 5.88 -16.22
CA SER A 229 -4.49 7.05 -16.98
C SER A 229 -4.06 8.39 -16.34
N HIS A 230 -3.92 8.41 -15.00
CA HIS A 230 -3.65 9.63 -14.24
C HIS A 230 -2.17 9.92 -14.06
N TYR A 231 -1.36 8.89 -13.81
CA TYR A 231 0.01 9.08 -13.32
C TYR A 231 1.10 8.58 -14.27
N ARG A 232 0.81 7.64 -15.18
CA ARG A 232 1.85 6.99 -16.01
C ARG A 232 2.71 8.01 -16.76
N ALA A 233 2.09 8.90 -17.52
CA ALA A 233 2.81 9.89 -18.32
C ALA A 233 3.69 10.83 -17.45
N VAL A 234 3.21 11.19 -16.27
CA VAL A 234 3.97 12.03 -15.32
C VAL A 234 5.18 11.28 -14.78
N VAL A 235 4.99 10.03 -14.36
CA VAL A 235 6.08 9.21 -13.80
C VAL A 235 7.11 8.88 -14.88
N GLU A 236 6.67 8.43 -16.06
CA GLU A 236 7.56 8.12 -17.19
C GLU A 236 8.35 9.36 -17.65
N GLY A 237 7.69 10.52 -17.73
CA GLY A 237 8.34 11.78 -18.10
C GLY A 237 9.31 12.30 -17.04
N ALA A 238 9.12 11.96 -15.77
CA ALA A 238 10.01 12.34 -14.67
C ALA A 238 11.16 11.35 -14.45
N ASN A 239 10.89 10.05 -14.57
CA ASN A 239 11.84 8.97 -14.37
C ASN A 239 11.50 7.72 -15.21
N PRO A 240 12.03 7.59 -16.44
CA PRO A 240 11.68 6.49 -17.35
C PRO A 240 12.26 5.13 -16.94
N TYR A 241 13.11 5.09 -15.91
CA TYR A 241 13.79 3.87 -15.45
C TYR A 241 13.12 3.20 -14.24
N THR A 242 12.04 3.78 -13.73
CA THR A 242 11.29 3.22 -12.59
C THR A 242 10.26 2.21 -13.10
N ASN A 243 10.27 1.00 -12.55
CA ASN A 243 9.23 0.01 -12.78
C ASN A 243 7.93 0.48 -12.12
N LEU A 244 6.79 0.24 -12.77
CA LEU A 244 5.50 0.72 -12.29
C LEU A 244 4.56 -0.43 -12.00
N ILE A 245 3.72 -0.27 -10.98
CA ILE A 245 2.54 -1.10 -10.72
C ILE A 245 1.34 -0.15 -10.70
N LEU A 246 0.50 -0.18 -11.72
CA LEU A 246 -0.60 0.78 -11.89
C LEU A 246 -1.91 0.04 -12.11
N SER A 247 -2.99 0.52 -11.51
CA SER A 247 -4.34 0.07 -11.88
C SER A 247 -4.77 0.70 -13.21
N HIS A 248 -5.47 -0.03 -14.06
CA HIS A 248 -6.08 0.53 -15.27
C HIS A 248 -7.59 0.77 -15.13
N ASP A 249 -8.23 0.26 -14.08
CA ASP A 249 -9.65 0.42 -13.80
C ASP A 249 -9.89 0.92 -12.37
N ASP A 250 -11.16 1.09 -12.01
CA ASP A 250 -11.59 1.33 -10.64
C ASP A 250 -11.27 0.10 -9.77
N ILE A 251 -10.73 0.35 -8.59
CA ILE A 251 -10.25 -0.66 -7.66
C ILE A 251 -10.90 -0.47 -6.31
N ASP A 252 -11.45 -1.55 -5.76
CA ASP A 252 -11.99 -1.58 -4.41
C ASP A 252 -10.85 -1.63 -3.37
N PRO A 253 -11.00 -1.02 -2.18
CA PRO A 253 -9.95 -1.01 -1.16
C PRO A 253 -9.43 -2.41 -0.83
N ASN A 254 -10.31 -3.40 -0.61
CA ASN A 254 -9.93 -4.76 -0.26
C ASN A 254 -9.13 -5.43 -1.39
N GLU A 255 -9.55 -5.24 -2.64
CA GLU A 255 -8.81 -5.72 -3.80
C GLU A 255 -7.42 -5.06 -3.86
N GLY A 256 -7.35 -3.74 -3.67
CA GLY A 256 -6.09 -2.99 -3.58
C GLY A 256 -5.14 -3.55 -2.55
N GLU A 257 -5.63 -3.91 -1.35
CA GLU A 257 -4.79 -4.49 -0.30
C GLU A 257 -4.24 -5.87 -0.66
N GLN A 258 -5.07 -6.74 -1.23
CA GLN A 258 -4.61 -8.06 -1.69
C GLN A 258 -3.52 -7.94 -2.75
N GLN A 259 -3.67 -7.00 -3.68
CA GLN A 259 -2.72 -6.77 -4.75
C GLN A 259 -1.42 -6.14 -4.22
N GLN A 260 -1.49 -5.26 -3.22
CA GLN A 260 -0.32 -4.75 -2.51
C GLN A 260 0.46 -5.87 -1.82
N LEU A 261 -0.23 -6.76 -1.10
CA LEU A 261 0.40 -7.91 -0.46
C LEU A 261 1.06 -8.84 -1.50
N GLY A 262 0.38 -9.03 -2.63
CA GLY A 262 0.90 -9.75 -3.80
C GLY A 262 2.17 -9.12 -4.38
N ALA A 263 2.19 -7.80 -4.55
CA ALA A 263 3.35 -7.05 -5.01
C ALA A 263 4.54 -7.17 -4.05
N ILE A 264 4.29 -7.03 -2.73
CA ILE A 264 5.32 -7.25 -1.70
C ILE A 264 5.88 -8.67 -1.83
N ASN A 265 5.00 -9.67 -1.94
CA ASN A 265 5.43 -11.07 -2.08
C ASN A 265 6.29 -11.28 -3.33
N ALA A 266 5.86 -10.77 -4.48
CA ALA A 266 6.56 -10.93 -5.75
C ALA A 266 7.95 -10.28 -5.74
N ILE A 267 8.07 -9.08 -5.16
CA ILE A 267 9.36 -8.37 -4.99
C ILE A 267 10.29 -9.15 -4.07
N LEU A 268 9.78 -9.67 -2.94
CA LEU A 268 10.62 -10.36 -1.96
C LEU A 268 11.02 -11.76 -2.41
N ALA A 269 10.17 -12.43 -3.19
CA ALA A 269 10.44 -13.75 -3.77
C ALA A 269 11.22 -13.69 -5.11
N ASN A 270 11.47 -12.50 -5.65
CA ASN A 270 12.09 -12.30 -6.96
C ASN A 270 11.35 -13.07 -8.08
N LYS A 271 10.01 -13.05 -8.06
CA LYS A 271 9.19 -13.76 -9.05
C LYS A 271 9.50 -13.30 -10.47
N CYS A 272 9.46 -14.21 -11.43
CA CYS A 272 9.56 -13.84 -12.84
C CYS A 272 8.35 -12.99 -13.25
N ASN A 273 8.43 -12.28 -14.39
CA ASN A 273 7.41 -11.29 -14.76
C ASN A 273 5.97 -11.85 -14.81
N ALA A 274 5.78 -13.07 -15.31
CA ALA A 274 4.46 -13.71 -15.37
C ALA A 274 3.90 -13.96 -13.97
N GLU A 275 4.70 -14.59 -13.09
CA GLU A 275 4.30 -14.88 -11.72
C GLU A 275 4.18 -13.61 -10.86
N PHE A 276 4.93 -12.55 -11.21
CA PHE A 276 4.75 -11.23 -10.62
C PHE A 276 3.36 -10.70 -10.96
N GLN A 277 2.99 -10.71 -12.24
CA GLN A 277 1.67 -10.27 -12.70
C GLN A 277 0.55 -11.10 -12.06
N ASP A 278 0.70 -12.43 -11.98
CA ASP A 278 -0.27 -13.31 -11.31
C ASP A 278 -0.44 -13.00 -9.81
N SER A 279 0.64 -12.54 -9.16
CA SER A 279 0.60 -12.11 -7.75
C SER A 279 -0.22 -10.85 -7.57
N LEU A 280 -0.37 -10.02 -8.61
CA LEU A 280 -1.18 -8.80 -8.61
C LEU A 280 -2.66 -9.04 -8.91
N ILE A 281 -3.10 -10.28 -9.10
CA ILE A 281 -4.53 -10.59 -9.19
C ILE A 281 -5.05 -10.78 -7.74
N GLY A 282 -6.20 -10.21 -7.39
CA GLY A 282 -6.84 -10.41 -6.09
C GLY A 282 -7.35 -11.84 -5.93
N ALA A 283 -7.43 -12.35 -4.70
CA ALA A 283 -8.09 -13.62 -4.40
C ALA A 283 -9.62 -13.47 -4.46
N SER A 284 -10.15 -12.30 -4.11
CA SER A 284 -11.59 -11.99 -4.17
C SER A 284 -12.07 -11.64 -5.58
N THR A 285 -11.16 -11.33 -6.51
CA THR A 285 -11.46 -10.94 -7.89
C THR A 285 -10.73 -11.79 -8.93
N PRO A 286 -10.87 -13.14 -8.89
CA PRO A 286 -10.14 -14.01 -9.80
C PRO A 286 -10.49 -13.68 -11.27
N GLY A 287 -9.46 -13.57 -12.11
CA GLY A 287 -9.60 -13.26 -13.54
C GLY A 287 -9.79 -11.77 -13.86
N ARG A 288 -9.89 -10.88 -12.87
CA ARG A 288 -9.76 -9.44 -13.08
C ARG A 288 -8.29 -9.05 -12.90
N GLU A 289 -7.59 -8.95 -14.02
CA GLU A 289 -6.34 -8.21 -14.05
C GLU A 289 -6.73 -6.74 -13.98
N VAL A 290 -6.65 -6.10 -12.80
CA VAL A 290 -6.88 -4.65 -12.65
C VAL A 290 -5.55 -3.89 -12.60
N MET A 291 -4.47 -4.58 -12.23
CA MET A 291 -3.13 -4.01 -12.12
C MET A 291 -2.25 -4.43 -13.28
N GLU A 292 -1.34 -3.54 -13.68
CA GLU A 292 -0.31 -3.80 -14.69
C GLU A 292 1.07 -3.60 -14.05
N TYR A 293 1.93 -4.62 -14.11
CA TYR A 293 3.36 -4.46 -13.81
C TYR A 293 4.13 -4.06 -15.08
N ILE A 294 4.55 -2.79 -15.14
CA ILE A 294 5.31 -2.24 -16.26
C ILE A 294 6.80 -2.26 -15.92
N ARG A 295 7.50 -3.30 -16.40
CA ARG A 295 8.95 -3.43 -16.28
C ARG A 295 9.66 -2.48 -17.24
N ARG A 296 10.68 -1.77 -16.74
CA ARG A 296 11.57 -0.95 -17.54
C ARG A 296 12.87 -1.67 -17.86
N PRO A 297 13.48 -1.37 -19.02
CA PRO A 297 14.82 -1.83 -19.32
C PRO A 297 15.78 -1.40 -18.20
N GLU A 298 16.63 -2.34 -17.79
CA GLU A 298 17.68 -2.07 -16.79
C GLU A 298 18.83 -1.25 -17.38
#